data_AF-A0A931H4I8-F1
#
_entry.id   AF-A0A931H4I8-F1
#
_cell.length_a   1.000
_cell.length_b   1.000
_cell.length_c   1.000
_cell.angle_alpha   90.00
_cell.angle_beta   90.00
_cell.angle_gamma   90.00
#
_symmetry.space_group_name_H-M   'P 1'
#
loop_
_entity.id
_entity.type
_entity.pdbx_description
1 polymer ?
#
loop_
_entity_poly.entity_id
_entity_poly.type
_entity_poly.pdbx_seq_one_letter_code
_entity_poly.pdbx_strand_id
1 'polypeptide(L)'
;MKPVTAPDLPHEATLGAMGKRIREQRRAQRVNATAAAEAAGISRMTLHRIERGEPSVAIGAYASVMAALGLDLAATPRSAPHYPHAAEPDPWIPARVQLARYPQLRQLAWQLKEGAELTPAEAFDIYERNARHLDVQALETAERDLITALRIAFSTRRDV
;
A
#
# COMPACT_ATOMS: atom_id res chain seq x y z
N MET A 1 25.21 24.54 -24.19
CA MET A 1 23.97 24.23 -23.45
C MET A 1 24.33 23.77 -22.05
N LYS A 2 23.96 24.52 -21.01
CA LYS A 2 23.99 24.03 -19.62
C LYS A 2 22.82 23.06 -19.45
N PRO A 3 22.97 21.90 -18.80
CA PRO A 3 21.83 21.04 -18.57
C PRO A 3 20.85 21.79 -17.66
N VAL A 4 19.58 21.80 -18.07
CA VAL A 4 18.46 22.18 -17.21
C VAL A 4 18.46 21.19 -16.05
N THR A 5 18.73 21.69 -14.85
CA THR A 5 18.54 20.94 -13.60
C THR A 5 17.04 20.68 -13.48
N ALA A 6 16.60 19.52 -13.97
CA ALA A 6 15.23 19.06 -13.75
C ALA A 6 15.04 18.83 -12.25
N PRO A 7 13.85 19.14 -11.69
CA PRO A 7 13.52 18.75 -10.32
C PRO A 7 13.69 17.22 -10.19
N ASP A 8 14.35 16.76 -9.12
CA ASP A 8 14.66 15.35 -8.82
C ASP A 8 13.54 14.42 -9.31
N LEU A 9 13.74 13.80 -10.46
CA LEU A 9 12.68 13.03 -11.08
C LEU A 9 12.47 11.78 -10.22
N PRO A 10 11.22 11.31 -9.98
CA PRO A 10 10.96 10.21 -9.04
C PRO A 10 11.79 8.93 -9.30
N HIS A 11 12.23 8.74 -10.55
CA HIS A 11 13.09 7.62 -10.93
C HIS A 11 14.55 7.79 -10.46
N GLU A 12 15.09 9.00 -10.36
CA GLU A 12 16.46 9.24 -9.89
C GLU A 12 16.61 8.85 -8.40
N ALA A 13 15.65 9.22 -7.57
CA ALA A 13 15.60 8.79 -6.17
C ALA A 13 15.45 7.26 -6.05
N THR A 14 14.61 6.65 -6.89
CA THR A 14 14.40 5.19 -6.92
C THR A 14 15.67 4.45 -7.32
N LEU A 15 16.32 4.88 -8.40
CA LEU A 15 17.57 4.29 -8.89
C LEU A 15 18.73 4.53 -7.90
N GLY A 16 18.80 5.70 -7.27
CA GLY A 16 19.77 5.98 -6.21
C GLY A 16 19.61 5.04 -5.01
N ALA A 17 18.38 4.80 -4.57
CA ALA A 17 18.10 3.82 -3.51
C ALA A 17 18.46 2.39 -3.93
N MET A 18 18.20 2.01 -5.18
CA MET A 18 18.58 0.72 -5.74
C MET A 18 20.12 0.56 -5.78
N GLY A 19 20.84 1.56 -6.28
CA GLY A 19 22.31 1.59 -6.30
C GLY A 19 22.93 1.48 -4.90
N LYS A 20 22.35 2.17 -3.91
CA LYS A 20 22.75 2.05 -2.50
C LYS A 20 22.60 0.63 -1.97
N ARG A 21 21.47 -0.03 -2.23
CA ARG A 21 21.23 -1.43 -1.81
C ARG A 21 22.23 -2.39 -2.45
N ILE A 22 22.52 -2.24 -3.73
CA ILE A 22 23.54 -3.03 -4.44
C ILE A 22 24.90 -2.86 -3.76
N ARG A 23 25.30 -1.62 -3.47
CA ARG A 23 26.58 -1.32 -2.79
C ARG A 23 26.64 -1.90 -1.38
N GLU A 24 25.54 -1.84 -0.64
CA GLU A 24 25.41 -2.40 0.70
C GLU A 24 25.56 -3.93 0.68
N GLN A 25 24.86 -4.62 -0.22
CA GLN A 25 24.99 -6.06 -0.41
C GLN A 25 26.43 -6.46 -0.72
N ARG A 26 27.07 -5.77 -1.67
CA ARG A 26 28.48 -6.03 -2.01
C ARG A 26 29.41 -5.86 -0.80
N ARG A 27 29.19 -4.81 -0.01
CA ARG A 27 29.97 -4.55 1.20
C ARG A 27 29.70 -5.57 2.30
N ALA A 28 28.46 -6.05 2.46
CA ALA A 28 28.11 -7.11 3.39
C ALA A 28 28.85 -8.42 3.06
N GLN A 29 29.02 -8.71 1.77
CA GLN A 29 29.81 -9.85 1.28
C GLN A 29 31.33 -9.61 1.31
N ARG A 30 31.79 -8.41 1.70
CA ARG A 30 33.20 -7.98 1.69
C ARG A 30 33.87 -8.07 0.31
N VAL A 31 33.09 -8.00 -0.76
CA VAL A 31 33.60 -8.04 -2.14
C VAL A 31 34.04 -6.64 -2.58
N ASN A 32 35.24 -6.53 -3.13
CA ASN A 32 35.73 -5.25 -3.65
C ASN A 32 35.05 -4.92 -5.00
N ALA A 33 35.09 -3.64 -5.39
CA ALA A 33 34.40 -3.18 -6.60
C ALA A 33 34.95 -3.81 -7.89
N THR A 34 36.24 -4.13 -7.94
CA THR A 34 36.85 -4.74 -9.12
C THR A 34 36.35 -6.17 -9.32
N ALA A 35 36.40 -6.99 -8.27
CA ALA A 35 35.92 -8.37 -8.29
C ALA A 35 34.42 -8.47 -8.62
N ALA A 36 33.59 -7.57 -8.06
CA ALA A 36 32.16 -7.54 -8.39
C ALA A 36 31.90 -7.15 -9.85
N ALA A 37 32.68 -6.20 -10.39
CA ALA A 37 32.55 -5.78 -11.78
C ALA A 37 32.98 -6.89 -12.75
N GLU A 38 34.07 -7.59 -12.45
CA GLU A 38 34.55 -8.76 -13.20
C GLU A 38 33.52 -9.89 -13.21
N ALA A 39 32.98 -10.25 -12.04
CA ALA A 39 31.95 -11.29 -11.92
C ALA A 39 30.67 -10.94 -12.70
N ALA A 40 30.33 -9.65 -12.81
CA ALA A 40 29.19 -9.15 -13.56
C ALA A 40 29.48 -8.90 -15.06
N GLY A 41 30.72 -9.10 -15.53
CA GLY A 41 31.11 -8.88 -16.92
C GLY A 41 31.07 -7.40 -17.35
N ILE A 42 31.29 -6.46 -16.42
CA ILE A 42 31.25 -5.02 -16.70
C ILE A 42 32.53 -4.30 -16.24
N SER A 43 32.72 -3.06 -16.69
CA SER A 43 33.81 -2.24 -16.18
C SER A 43 33.56 -1.78 -14.74
N ARG A 44 34.64 -1.58 -13.96
CA ARG A 44 34.59 -0.96 -12.62
C ARG A 44 33.92 0.42 -12.64
N MET A 45 34.09 1.18 -13.73
CA MET A 45 33.42 2.47 -13.93
C MET A 45 31.90 2.31 -14.03
N THR A 46 31.44 1.31 -14.79
CA THR A 46 30.01 0.98 -14.91
C THR A 46 29.43 0.58 -13.56
N LEU A 47 30.14 -0.25 -12.78
CA LEU A 47 29.71 -0.59 -11.42
C LEU A 47 29.57 0.66 -10.53
N HIS A 48 30.52 1.60 -10.62
CA HIS A 48 30.44 2.84 -9.85
C HIS A 48 29.20 3.68 -10.20
N ARG A 49 28.86 3.77 -11.49
CA ARG A 49 27.66 4.47 -11.98
C ARG A 49 26.37 3.77 -11.51
N ILE A 50 26.35 2.44 -11.53
CA ILE A 50 25.27 1.60 -10.99
C ILE A 50 25.06 1.85 -9.49
N GLU A 51 26.12 1.84 -8.70
CA GLU A 51 26.04 2.09 -7.25
C GLU A 51 25.59 3.51 -6.90
N ARG A 52 25.69 4.45 -7.85
CA ARG A 52 25.15 5.81 -7.75
C ARG A 52 23.72 5.94 -8.27
N GLY A 53 23.16 4.90 -8.87
CA GLY A 53 21.83 4.91 -9.45
C GLY A 53 21.71 5.73 -10.73
N GLU A 54 22.76 5.77 -11.55
CA GLU A 54 22.75 6.59 -12.76
C GLU A 54 21.73 6.06 -13.80
N PRO A 55 20.76 6.88 -14.26
CA PRO A 55 19.68 6.44 -15.17
C PRO A 55 20.14 6.02 -16.57
N SER A 56 21.29 6.52 -17.03
CA SER A 56 21.81 6.27 -18.38
C SER A 56 22.50 4.90 -18.52
N VAL A 57 22.68 4.16 -17.42
CA VAL A 57 23.25 2.81 -17.47
C VAL A 57 22.16 1.81 -17.87
N ALA A 58 22.48 0.96 -18.85
CA ALA A 58 21.54 -0.05 -19.36
C ALA A 58 21.05 -0.99 -18.23
N ILE A 59 19.74 -1.28 -18.22
CA ILE A 59 19.11 -2.14 -17.22
C ILE A 59 19.73 -3.55 -17.16
N GLY A 60 20.23 -4.07 -18.29
CA GLY A 60 20.95 -5.34 -18.34
C GLY A 60 22.23 -5.34 -17.48
N ALA A 61 22.95 -4.21 -17.42
CA ALA A 61 24.14 -4.11 -16.57
C ALA A 61 23.77 -4.10 -15.07
N TYR A 62 22.66 -3.46 -14.70
CA TYR A 62 22.11 -3.55 -13.35
C TYR A 62 21.76 -5.00 -13.00
N ALA A 63 21.07 -5.70 -13.90
CA ALA A 63 20.70 -7.11 -13.72
C ALA A 63 21.93 -8.01 -13.53
N SER A 64 22.98 -7.86 -14.35
CA SER A 64 24.21 -8.63 -14.21
C SER A 64 24.90 -8.43 -12.86
N VAL A 65 24.96 -7.18 -12.37
CA VAL A 65 25.55 -6.89 -11.04
C VAL A 65 24.70 -7.48 -9.91
N MET A 66 23.38 -7.35 -9.99
CA MET A 66 22.48 -7.94 -9.00
C MET A 66 22.64 -9.45 -8.95
N ALA A 67 22.64 -10.13 -10.11
CA ALA A 67 22.84 -11.56 -10.20
C ALA A 67 24.20 -12.01 -9.62
N ALA A 68 25.29 -11.29 -9.95
CA ALA A 68 26.62 -11.57 -9.40
C ALA A 68 26.72 -11.41 -7.87
N LEU A 69 25.85 -10.60 -7.27
CA LEU A 69 25.77 -10.37 -5.83
C LEU A 69 24.64 -11.17 -5.14
N GLY A 70 23.95 -12.06 -5.87
CA GLY A 70 22.83 -12.85 -5.35
C GLY A 70 21.61 -12.00 -4.98
N LEU A 71 21.32 -10.96 -5.77
CA LEU A 71 20.12 -10.12 -5.67
C LEU A 71 19.21 -10.38 -6.87
N ASP A 72 17.90 -10.37 -6.62
CA ASP A 72 16.89 -10.45 -7.67
C ASP A 72 16.53 -9.05 -8.19
N LEU A 73 16.41 -8.93 -9.52
CA LEU A 73 15.78 -7.79 -10.16
C LEU A 73 14.30 -8.11 -10.39
N ALA A 74 13.41 -7.45 -9.64
CA ALA A 74 11.98 -7.69 -9.71
C ALA A 74 11.17 -6.40 -9.87
N ALA A 75 10.10 -6.48 -10.65
CA ALA A 75 9.05 -5.47 -10.68
C ALA A 75 7.95 -5.90 -9.69
N THR A 76 7.95 -5.29 -8.50
CA THR A 76 6.88 -5.51 -7.52
C THR A 76 5.75 -4.53 -7.79
N PRO A 77 4.46 -4.92 -7.67
CA PRO A 77 3.35 -3.99 -7.69
C PRO A 77 3.63 -2.84 -6.73
N ARG A 78 3.52 -1.59 -7.22
CA ARG A 78 3.58 -0.42 -6.35
C ARG A 78 2.38 -0.56 -5.41
N SER A 79 2.64 -0.92 -4.15
CA SER A 79 1.59 -0.85 -3.13
C SER A 79 1.03 0.57 -3.19
N ALA A 80 -0.30 0.67 -3.32
CA ALA A 80 -0.98 1.95 -3.18
C ALA A 80 -0.45 2.64 -1.91
N PRO A 81 -0.35 3.99 -1.89
CA PRO A 81 0.00 4.69 -0.66
C PRO A 81 -0.81 4.06 0.47
N HIS A 82 -0.10 3.52 1.46
CA HIS A 82 -0.70 3.03 2.68
C HIS A 82 -1.22 4.26 3.41
N TYR A 83 -2.41 4.71 3.00
CA TYR A 83 -3.34 5.21 3.97
C TYR A 83 -3.45 4.09 5.00
N PRO A 84 -3.34 4.37 6.30
CA PRO A 84 -3.74 3.43 7.34
C PRO A 84 -5.25 3.20 7.19
N HIS A 85 -5.61 2.43 6.17
CA HIS A 85 -6.77 1.59 6.10
C HIS A 85 -6.23 0.21 5.72
N ALA A 86 -6.46 -0.72 6.63
CA ALA A 86 -5.79 -2.00 6.73
C ALA A 86 -5.85 -2.82 5.42
N ALA A 87 -4.94 -3.78 5.33
CA ALA A 87 -5.09 -5.02 4.57
C ALA A 87 -6.56 -5.33 4.27
N GLU A 88 -6.88 -5.79 3.04
CA GLU A 88 -8.18 -6.41 2.74
C GLU A 88 -8.63 -7.23 3.95
N PRO A 89 -9.59 -6.72 4.76
CA PRO A 89 -9.98 -7.45 5.92
C PRO A 89 -11.01 -8.44 5.41
N ASP A 90 -10.76 -9.70 5.72
CA ASP A 90 -11.83 -10.56 6.22
C ASP A 90 -12.82 -9.66 6.99
N PRO A 91 -14.05 -9.41 6.49
CA PRO A 91 -14.84 -8.24 6.84
C PRO A 91 -14.98 -8.08 8.36
N TRP A 92 -14.19 -7.18 8.94
CA TRP A 92 -14.13 -7.02 10.39
C TRP A 92 -15.36 -6.23 10.84
N ILE A 93 -16.23 -6.91 11.55
CA ILE A 93 -17.40 -6.32 12.18
C ILE A 93 -17.06 -6.07 13.65
N PRO A 94 -17.13 -4.82 14.13
CA PRO A 94 -16.89 -4.55 15.54
C PRO A 94 -17.97 -5.21 16.38
N ALA A 95 -17.60 -5.87 17.49
CA ALA A 95 -18.57 -6.50 18.40
C ALA A 95 -19.62 -5.51 18.96
N ARG A 96 -19.28 -4.21 18.99
CA ARG A 96 -20.14 -3.08 19.35
C ARG A 96 -19.93 -1.93 18.37
N VAL A 97 -21.01 -1.45 17.75
CA VAL A 97 -21.04 -0.31 16.83
C VAL A 97 -21.43 0.94 17.62
N GLN A 98 -20.50 1.88 17.76
CA GLN A 98 -20.77 3.15 18.45
C GLN A 98 -21.46 4.14 17.51
N LEU A 99 -22.69 4.56 17.84
CA LEU A 99 -23.47 5.47 16.99
C LEU A 99 -22.75 6.80 16.71
N ALA A 100 -21.96 7.31 17.65
CA ALA A 100 -21.24 8.57 17.48
C ALA A 100 -20.19 8.56 16.37
N ARG A 101 -19.74 7.36 15.94
CA ARG A 101 -18.73 7.17 14.89
C ARG A 101 -19.32 7.12 13.47
N TYR A 102 -20.64 7.01 13.36
CA TYR A 102 -21.34 6.77 12.10
C TYR A 102 -22.49 7.77 11.94
N PRO A 103 -22.25 8.92 11.29
CA PRO A 103 -23.22 10.02 11.22
C PRO A 103 -24.55 9.60 10.59
N GLN A 104 -24.56 8.80 9.52
CA GLN A 104 -25.81 8.36 8.89
C GLN A 104 -26.53 7.34 9.78
N LEU A 105 -25.84 6.38 10.39
CA LEU A 105 -26.43 5.44 11.35
C LEU A 105 -27.05 6.17 12.53
N ARG A 106 -26.40 7.23 13.02
CA ARG A 106 -26.92 8.07 14.09
C ARG A 106 -28.22 8.77 13.70
N GLN A 107 -28.30 9.31 12.48
CA GLN A 107 -29.50 9.94 11.94
C GLN A 107 -30.64 8.93 11.79
N LEU A 108 -30.34 7.72 11.31
CA LEU A 108 -31.32 6.65 11.17
C LEU A 108 -31.79 6.08 12.53
N ALA A 109 -30.89 6.04 13.51
CA ALA A 109 -31.13 5.56 14.87
C ALA A 109 -31.57 6.67 15.84
N TRP A 110 -32.37 7.62 15.37
CA TRP A 110 -32.80 8.80 16.13
C TRP A 110 -33.55 8.49 17.45
N GLN A 111 -34.14 7.30 17.56
CA GLN A 111 -34.82 6.81 18.78
C GLN A 111 -33.84 6.44 19.92
N LEU A 112 -32.56 6.30 19.63
CA LEU A 112 -31.55 5.88 20.59
C LEU A 112 -30.85 7.07 21.23
N LYS A 113 -30.48 6.92 22.52
CA LYS A 113 -29.74 7.94 23.28
C LYS A 113 -28.36 8.19 22.67
N GLU A 114 -27.83 9.40 22.88
CA GLU A 114 -26.45 9.73 22.51
C GLU A 114 -25.48 8.78 23.22
N GLY A 115 -24.51 8.24 22.47
CA GLY A 115 -23.54 7.28 22.98
C GLY A 115 -24.03 5.82 23.07
N ALA A 116 -25.22 5.49 22.56
CA ALA A 116 -25.66 4.10 22.53
C ALA A 116 -24.75 3.24 21.61
N GLU A 117 -24.48 2.01 22.07
CA GLU A 117 -23.75 1.00 21.32
C GLU A 117 -24.72 -0.05 20.78
N LEU A 118 -24.58 -0.36 19.49
CA LEU A 118 -25.40 -1.35 18.81
C LEU A 118 -24.60 -2.64 18.61
N THR A 119 -25.29 -3.77 18.65
CA THR A 119 -24.74 -4.99 18.06
C THR A 119 -24.70 -4.85 16.53
N PRO A 120 -23.84 -5.60 15.85
CA PRO A 120 -23.80 -5.60 14.38
C PRO A 120 -25.13 -5.92 13.71
N ALA A 121 -25.91 -6.82 14.30
CA ALA A 121 -27.22 -7.19 13.77
C ALA A 121 -28.21 -6.03 13.87
N GLU A 122 -28.22 -5.31 15.01
CA GLU A 122 -29.08 -4.13 15.19
C GLU A 122 -28.69 -3.00 14.24
N ALA A 123 -27.38 -2.77 14.04
CA ALA A 123 -26.90 -1.77 13.09
C ALA A 123 -27.33 -2.11 11.65
N PHE A 124 -27.22 -3.38 11.24
CA PHE A 124 -27.65 -3.86 9.93
C PHE A 124 -29.17 -3.69 9.75
N ASP A 125 -29.96 -4.10 10.74
CA ASP A 125 -31.41 -3.94 10.73
C ASP A 125 -31.85 -2.48 10.57
N ILE A 126 -31.17 -1.55 11.23
CA ILE A 126 -31.46 -0.12 11.12
C ILE A 126 -31.17 0.38 9.70
N TYR A 127 -30.05 -0.03 9.10
CA TYR A 127 -29.72 0.33 7.73
C TYR A 127 -30.72 -0.24 6.72
N GLU A 128 -31.17 -1.48 6.88
CA GLU A 128 -32.14 -2.09 5.98
C GLU A 128 -33.52 -1.46 6.09
N ARG A 129 -34.04 -1.29 7.32
CA ARG A 129 -35.36 -0.70 7.56
C ARG A 129 -35.44 0.74 7.08
N ASN A 130 -34.33 1.48 7.14
CA ASN A 130 -34.27 2.89 6.78
C ASN A 130 -33.50 3.14 5.47
N ALA A 131 -33.35 2.13 4.59
CA ALA A 131 -32.59 2.26 3.35
C ALA A 131 -33.07 3.41 2.44
N ARG A 132 -34.36 3.77 2.51
CA ARG A 132 -34.97 4.88 1.76
C ARG A 132 -34.56 6.27 2.26
N HIS A 133 -34.03 6.35 3.49
CA HIS A 133 -33.62 7.58 4.17
C HIS A 133 -32.10 7.70 4.28
N LEU A 134 -31.35 6.73 3.76
CA LEU A 134 -29.90 6.75 3.75
C LEU A 134 -29.40 7.72 2.67
N ASP A 135 -28.69 8.77 3.07
CA ASP A 135 -28.04 9.67 2.12
C ASP A 135 -26.72 9.08 1.64
N VAL A 136 -26.76 8.49 0.44
CA VAL A 136 -25.61 7.84 -0.18
C VAL A 136 -24.49 8.83 -0.52
N GLN A 137 -24.81 10.11 -0.71
CA GLN A 137 -23.83 11.15 -1.07
C GLN A 137 -23.08 11.67 0.16
N ALA A 138 -23.69 11.60 1.34
CA ALA A 138 -23.09 12.02 2.61
C ALA A 138 -22.38 10.88 3.38
N LEU A 139 -22.28 9.68 2.77
CA LEU A 139 -21.65 8.51 3.38
C LEU A 139 -20.12 8.64 3.47
N GLU A 140 -19.62 8.73 4.69
CA GLU A 140 -18.18 8.68 4.95
C GLU A 140 -17.58 7.31 4.60
N THR A 141 -16.28 7.26 4.30
CA THR A 141 -15.57 6.01 3.94
C THR A 141 -15.73 4.92 5.00
N ALA A 142 -15.54 5.26 6.28
CA ALA A 142 -15.68 4.31 7.38
C ALA A 142 -17.10 3.73 7.50
N GLU A 143 -18.12 4.51 7.13
CA GLU A 143 -19.51 4.08 7.18
C GLU A 143 -19.88 3.18 6.00
N ARG A 144 -19.36 3.47 4.81
CA ARG A 144 -19.48 2.60 3.63
C ARG A 144 -18.85 1.23 3.87
N ASP A 145 -17.69 1.21 4.54
CA ASP A 145 -17.00 -0.03 4.87
C ASP A 145 -17.79 -0.86 5.88
N LEU A 146 -18.38 -0.22 6.90
CA LEU A 146 -19.26 -0.90 7.85
C LEU A 146 -20.49 -1.50 7.15
N ILE A 147 -21.19 -0.73 6.32
CA ILE A 147 -22.38 -1.22 5.58
C ILE A 147 -22.01 -2.41 4.69
N THR A 148 -20.85 -2.35 4.03
CA THR A 148 -20.36 -3.42 3.16
C THR A 148 -20.05 -4.68 3.97
N ALA A 149 -19.32 -4.55 5.09
CA ALA A 149 -19.01 -5.67 5.98
C ALA A 149 -20.28 -6.31 6.57
N LEU A 150 -21.23 -5.50 7.03
CA LEU A 150 -22.52 -5.97 7.56
C LEU A 150 -23.32 -6.72 6.49
N ARG A 151 -23.41 -6.19 5.26
CA ARG A 151 -24.08 -6.86 4.14
C ARG A 151 -23.48 -8.23 3.87
N ILE A 152 -22.15 -8.36 3.84
CA ILE A 152 -21.48 -9.64 3.59
C ILE A 152 -21.77 -10.65 4.73
N ALA A 153 -21.69 -10.22 5.99
CA ALA A 153 -21.86 -11.14 7.12
C ALA A 153 -23.31 -11.56 7.40
N PHE A 154 -24.29 -10.72 7.05
CA PHE A 154 -25.72 -10.99 7.29
C PHE A 154 -26.49 -11.43 6.05
N SER A 155 -25.96 -11.27 4.82
CA SER A 155 -26.56 -11.84 3.60
C SER A 155 -26.54 -13.37 3.60
N THR A 156 -25.48 -13.97 4.15
CA THR A 156 -25.29 -15.45 4.18
C THR A 156 -26.24 -16.15 5.17
N ARG A 157 -26.91 -15.40 6.07
CA ARG A 157 -27.71 -15.96 7.16
C ARG A 157 -29.23 -15.95 6.93
N ARG A 158 -29.69 -15.53 5.74
CA ARG A 158 -31.13 -15.42 5.40
C ARG A 158 -31.69 -16.56 4.54
N ASP A 159 -30.86 -17.52 4.13
CA ASP A 159 -31.26 -18.63 3.25
C ASP A 159 -31.42 -19.98 4.00
N VAL A 160 -31.96 -19.98 5.22
CA VAL A 160 -32.40 -21.20 5.94
C VAL A 160 -33.74 -20.96 6.64
#